data_AF-A0A3C0XL15-F1
#
_entry.id   AF-A0A3C0XL15-F1
#
_cell.length_a   1.000
_cell.length_b   1.000
_cell.length_c   1.000
_cell.angle_alpha   90.00
_cell.angle_beta   90.00
_cell.angle_gamma   90.00
#
_symmetry.space_group_name_H-M   'P 1'
#
loop_
_entity.id
_entity.type
_entity.pdbx_description
1 polymer ?
#
loop_
_entity_poly.entity_id
_entity_poly.type
_entity_poly.pdbx_seq_one_letter_code
_entity_poly.pdbx_strand_id
1 'polypeptide(L)'
;MLRRVRTVTFLGCAVARIRAVRSNLLGAVGARVAVARRGVTTSRTIAIALLVVAVGSSVGALVLLALSAAVPLPEVHGFRGMARIVALTEGALGLAIAFRQPRNAVGWIFLVSGACAGSYELAQMYSAYASVVHPGLPGGEWAAWLASWLWLPTTGLIPTFLLLVFPDGRLPSPRWRPVAWYAAFALGIFAGTVALLPGPLPGLPSVRNPLSPFPGELAIGEVLLPLFTLLFVAVILSIAALVRRFPAVSRCGAPPAEVDRLRERPVRGRGLPR
;
A
#
# COMPACT_ATOMS: atom_id res chain seq x y z
N MET A 1 -58.89 14.32 46.03
CA MET A 1 -57.47 14.04 46.31
C MET A 1 -56.83 12.98 45.41
N LEU A 2 -57.53 11.92 44.97
CA LEU A 2 -56.95 10.80 44.18
C LEU A 2 -56.45 11.15 42.76
N ARG A 3 -56.97 12.20 42.11
CA ARG A 3 -56.52 12.60 40.76
C ARG A 3 -55.14 13.27 40.73
N ARG A 4 -54.71 13.97 41.80
CA ARG A 4 -53.39 14.64 41.86
C ARG A 4 -52.23 13.67 42.09
N VAL A 5 -52.47 12.57 42.79
CA VAL A 5 -51.42 11.58 43.11
C VAL A 5 -51.00 10.78 41.86
N ARG A 6 -51.95 10.41 40.99
CA ARG A 6 -51.65 9.68 39.73
C ARG A 6 -50.77 10.49 38.76
N THR A 7 -50.91 11.81 38.71
CA THR A 7 -50.16 12.67 37.79
C THR A 7 -48.68 12.82 38.22
N VAL A 8 -48.42 12.88 39.53
CA VAL A 8 -47.04 12.97 40.07
C VAL A 8 -46.27 11.66 39.84
N THR A 9 -46.92 10.51 40.00
CA THR A 9 -46.30 9.20 39.70
C THR A 9 -46.00 9.00 38.22
N PHE A 10 -46.88 9.46 37.32
CA PHE A 10 -46.66 9.39 35.88
C PHE A 10 -45.48 10.27 35.42
N LEU A 11 -45.36 11.47 35.99
CA LEU A 11 -44.26 12.38 35.69
C LEU A 11 -42.91 11.83 36.20
N GLY A 12 -42.90 11.20 37.39
CA GLY A 12 -41.73 10.52 37.94
C GLY A 12 -41.23 9.35 37.08
N CYS A 13 -42.14 8.50 36.60
CA CYS A 13 -41.82 7.40 35.67
C CYS A 13 -41.30 7.90 34.32
N ALA A 14 -41.86 8.98 33.79
CA ALA A 14 -41.41 9.59 32.53
C ALA A 14 -39.99 10.17 32.67
N VAL A 15 -39.69 10.89 33.75
CA VAL A 15 -38.35 11.43 34.03
C VAL A 15 -37.33 10.31 34.26
N ALA A 16 -37.71 9.23 34.95
CA ALA A 16 -36.86 8.06 35.14
C ALA A 16 -36.53 7.34 33.82
N ARG A 17 -37.53 7.16 32.93
CA ARG A 17 -37.29 6.61 31.58
C ARG A 17 -36.37 7.50 30.75
N ILE A 18 -36.57 8.82 30.76
CA ILE A 18 -35.72 9.76 30.03
C ILE A 18 -34.28 9.71 30.53
N ARG A 19 -34.06 9.62 31.86
CA ARG A 19 -32.71 9.44 32.43
C ARG A 19 -32.07 8.12 32.02
N ALA A 20 -32.81 7.01 32.03
CA ALA A 20 -32.31 5.70 31.63
C ALA A 20 -31.97 5.63 30.13
N VAL A 21 -32.79 6.24 29.26
CA VAL A 21 -32.49 6.32 27.82
C VAL A 21 -31.24 7.17 27.58
N ARG A 22 -31.11 8.31 28.28
CA ARG A 22 -29.93 9.18 28.19
C ARG A 22 -28.65 8.49 28.67
N SER A 23 -28.68 7.74 29.77
CA SER A 23 -27.51 6.98 30.24
C SER A 23 -27.10 5.88 29.26
N ASN A 24 -28.06 5.17 28.66
CA ASN A 24 -27.79 4.14 27.66
C ASN A 24 -27.18 4.74 26.38
N LEU A 25 -27.68 5.90 25.93
CA LEU A 25 -27.13 6.60 24.77
C LEU A 25 -25.70 7.11 25.03
N LEU A 26 -25.43 7.68 26.21
CA LEU A 26 -24.09 8.11 26.59
C LEU A 26 -23.11 6.94 26.68
N GLY A 27 -23.54 5.80 27.23
CA GLY A 27 -22.76 4.56 27.26
C GLY A 27 -22.45 4.02 25.86
N ALA A 28 -23.44 4.00 24.96
CA ALA A 28 -23.26 3.57 23.57
C ALA A 28 -22.32 4.50 22.78
N VAL A 29 -22.41 5.81 22.99
CA VAL A 29 -21.49 6.79 22.39
C VAL A 29 -20.07 6.62 22.94
N GLY A 30 -19.92 6.47 24.26
CA GLY A 30 -18.62 6.23 24.90
C GLY A 30 -17.94 4.95 24.38
N ALA A 31 -18.69 3.86 24.26
CA ALA A 31 -18.20 2.60 23.69
C ALA A 31 -17.74 2.77 22.23
N ARG A 32 -18.52 3.49 21.39
CA ARG A 32 -18.15 3.77 20.00
C ARG A 32 -16.89 4.63 19.89
N VAL A 33 -16.73 5.64 20.75
CA VAL A 33 -15.53 6.50 20.79
C VAL A 33 -14.30 5.71 21.26
N ALA A 34 -14.46 4.82 22.25
CA ALA A 34 -13.37 3.97 22.72
C ALA A 34 -12.90 2.98 21.64
N VAL A 35 -13.84 2.33 20.93
CA VAL A 35 -13.51 1.44 19.79
C VAL A 35 -12.83 2.20 18.66
N ALA A 36 -13.34 3.40 18.33
CA ALA A 36 -12.71 4.25 17.32
C ALA A 36 -11.29 4.68 17.70
N ARG A 37 -11.07 5.08 18.96
CA ARG A 37 -9.72 5.43 19.47
C ARG A 37 -8.77 4.24 19.44
N ARG A 38 -9.21 3.06 19.88
CA ARG A 38 -8.41 1.82 19.82
C ARG A 38 -8.02 1.47 18.38
N GLY A 39 -8.96 1.59 17.43
CA GLY A 39 -8.67 1.37 16.01
C GLY A 39 -7.56 2.28 15.49
N VAL A 40 -7.60 3.58 15.84
CA VAL A 40 -6.58 4.55 15.44
C VAL A 40 -5.21 4.24 16.07
N THR A 41 -5.16 3.85 17.34
CA THR A 41 -3.89 3.50 18.01
C THR A 41 -3.26 2.24 17.44
N THR A 42 -4.07 1.21 17.16
CA THR A 42 -3.57 -0.03 16.53
C THR A 42 -3.05 0.25 15.12
N SER A 43 -3.79 1.03 14.31
CA SER A 43 -3.34 1.43 12.99
C SER A 43 -2.00 2.19 13.02
N ARG A 44 -1.83 3.14 13.95
CA ARG A 44 -0.56 3.87 14.08
C ARG A 44 0.60 2.96 14.47
N THR A 45 0.35 2.02 15.38
CA THR A 45 1.38 1.07 15.83
C THR A 45 1.85 0.19 14.68
N ILE A 46 0.91 -0.36 13.88
CA ILE A 46 1.26 -1.16 12.70
C ILE A 46 2.01 -0.32 11.67
N ALA A 47 1.56 0.92 11.42
CA ALA A 47 2.22 1.81 10.47
C ALA A 47 3.66 2.15 10.88
N ILE A 48 3.89 2.44 12.17
CA ILE A 48 5.24 2.65 12.71
C ILE A 48 6.06 1.37 12.60
N ALA A 49 5.51 0.21 12.95
CA ALA A 49 6.22 -1.07 12.86
C ALA A 49 6.69 -1.37 11.43
N LEU A 50 5.82 -1.16 10.43
CA LEU A 50 6.18 -1.32 9.01
C LEU A 50 7.29 -0.35 8.59
N LEU A 51 7.23 0.91 9.05
CA LEU A 51 8.31 1.87 8.76
C LEU A 51 9.62 1.46 9.45
N VAL A 52 9.57 1.01 10.70
CA VAL A 52 10.75 0.53 11.43
C VAL A 52 11.38 -0.66 10.72
N VAL A 53 10.58 -1.58 10.18
CA VAL A 53 11.07 -2.68 9.33
C VAL A 53 11.75 -2.13 8.08
N ALA A 54 11.13 -1.20 7.35
CA ALA A 54 11.73 -0.60 6.16
C ALA A 54 13.08 0.07 6.47
N VAL A 55 13.10 0.96 7.47
CA VAL A 55 14.31 1.71 7.88
C VAL A 55 15.38 0.78 8.44
N GLY A 56 15.01 -0.12 9.34
CA GLY A 56 15.93 -1.07 9.97
C GLY A 56 16.60 -1.97 8.94
N SER A 57 15.83 -2.52 8.00
CA SER A 57 16.36 -3.34 6.92
C SER A 57 17.27 -2.54 5.97
N SER A 58 16.90 -1.30 5.63
CA SER A 58 17.75 -0.40 4.84
C SER A 58 19.07 -0.04 5.54
N VAL A 59 19.05 0.19 6.85
CA VAL A 59 20.27 0.43 7.64
C VAL A 59 21.15 -0.83 7.68
N GLY A 60 20.55 -1.99 7.93
CA GLY A 60 21.28 -3.26 7.91
C GLY A 60 21.93 -3.55 6.55
N ALA A 61 21.19 -3.31 5.46
CA ALA A 61 21.72 -3.43 4.10
C ALA A 61 22.89 -2.46 3.84
N LEU A 62 22.80 -1.22 4.35
CA LEU A 62 23.88 -0.23 4.24
C LEU A 62 25.13 -0.65 5.03
N VAL A 63 24.96 -1.22 6.23
CA VAL A 63 26.07 -1.74 7.03
C VAL A 63 26.77 -2.89 6.30
N LEU A 64 26.00 -3.85 5.77
CA LEU A 64 26.56 -4.96 4.99
C LEU A 64 27.27 -4.47 3.73
N LEU A 65 26.73 -3.46 3.05
CA LEU A 65 27.39 -2.81 1.91
C LEU A 65 28.73 -2.18 2.32
N ALA A 66 28.78 -1.48 3.45
CA ALA A 66 30.02 -0.89 3.96
C ALA A 66 31.05 -1.95 4.34
N LEU A 67 30.63 -3.04 4.99
CA LEU A 67 31.50 -4.17 5.36
C LEU A 67 32.03 -4.94 4.14
N SER A 68 31.29 -4.91 3.02
CA SER A 68 31.64 -5.56 1.77
C SER A 68 32.28 -4.62 0.74
N ALA A 69 32.64 -3.40 1.13
CA ALA A 69 33.10 -2.36 0.19
C ALA A 69 34.36 -2.74 -0.62
N ALA A 70 35.21 -3.61 -0.09
CA ALA A 70 36.42 -4.09 -0.77
C ALA A 70 36.16 -5.27 -1.73
N VAL A 71 34.94 -5.82 -1.73
CA VAL A 71 34.60 -7.04 -2.48
C VAL A 71 33.59 -6.71 -3.57
N PRO A 72 33.90 -7.02 -4.85
CA PRO A 72 32.95 -6.87 -5.93
C PRO A 72 31.86 -7.94 -5.80
N LEU A 73 30.74 -7.58 -5.17
CA LEU A 73 29.55 -8.44 -5.16
C LEU A 73 28.91 -8.50 -6.56
N PRO A 74 28.13 -9.52 -6.89
CA PRO A 74 27.30 -9.51 -8.09
C PRO A 74 26.27 -8.37 -8.03
N GLU A 75 25.95 -7.75 -9.17
CA GLU A 75 24.73 -6.93 -9.25
C GLU A 75 23.53 -7.85 -9.46
N VAL A 76 22.49 -7.65 -8.65
CA VAL A 76 21.27 -8.45 -8.70
C VAL A 76 20.08 -7.49 -8.75
N HIS A 77 19.53 -7.33 -9.96
CA HIS A 77 18.38 -6.49 -10.36
C HIS A 77 18.49 -4.97 -10.07
N GLY A 78 18.59 -4.16 -11.13
CA GLY A 78 18.66 -2.70 -11.03
C GLY A 78 19.99 -2.20 -10.47
N PHE A 79 20.07 -0.89 -10.17
CA PHE A 79 21.29 -0.32 -9.56
C PHE A 79 21.30 -0.50 -8.04
N ARG A 80 22.49 -0.67 -7.45
CA ARG A 80 22.64 -0.83 -6.00
C ARG A 80 22.06 0.33 -5.20
N GLY A 81 21.24 0.00 -4.19
CA GLY A 81 20.59 0.98 -3.33
C GLY A 81 19.24 1.50 -3.86
N MET A 82 18.80 1.10 -5.06
CA MET A 82 17.46 1.43 -5.57
C MET A 82 16.36 0.97 -4.58
N ALA A 83 16.43 -0.27 -4.11
CA ALA A 83 15.47 -0.82 -3.15
C ALA A 83 15.44 -0.03 -1.84
N ARG A 84 16.57 0.54 -1.41
CA ARG A 84 16.66 1.44 -0.24
C ARG A 84 15.88 2.71 -0.44
N ILE A 85 16.08 3.34 -1.59
CA ILE A 85 15.41 4.61 -1.94
C ILE A 85 13.90 4.37 -2.00
N VAL A 86 13.47 3.27 -2.62
CA VAL A 86 12.07 2.84 -2.66
C VAL A 86 11.54 2.61 -1.24
N ALA A 87 12.25 1.84 -0.41
CA ALA A 87 11.85 1.53 0.96
C ALA A 87 11.60 2.78 1.81
N LEU A 88 12.54 3.72 1.77
CA LEU A 88 12.46 4.96 2.55
C LEU A 88 11.41 5.92 2.00
N THR A 89 11.32 6.06 0.68
CA THR A 89 10.36 6.97 0.04
C THR A 89 8.93 6.48 0.25
N GLU A 90 8.66 5.21 -0.06
CA GLU A 90 7.34 4.61 0.11
C GLU A 90 6.97 4.47 1.58
N GLY A 91 7.91 4.07 2.45
CA GLY A 91 7.70 4.01 3.89
C GLY A 91 7.30 5.38 4.47
N ALA A 92 8.02 6.44 4.11
CA ALA A 92 7.72 7.79 4.58
C ALA A 92 6.37 8.31 4.05
N LEU A 93 6.10 8.14 2.75
CA LEU A 93 4.82 8.53 2.13
C LEU A 93 3.66 7.76 2.76
N GLY A 94 3.81 6.45 2.89
CA GLY A 94 2.80 5.57 3.48
C GLY A 94 2.51 5.91 4.94
N LEU A 95 3.54 6.18 5.75
CA LEU A 95 3.37 6.62 7.13
C LEU A 95 2.60 7.95 7.19
N ALA A 96 3.00 8.94 6.39
CA ALA A 96 2.36 10.26 6.36
C ALA A 96 0.87 10.16 5.98
N ILE A 97 0.53 9.31 5.01
CA ILE A 97 -0.85 9.06 4.60
C ILE A 97 -1.61 8.29 5.68
N ALA A 98 -1.06 7.21 6.25
CA ALA A 98 -1.72 6.40 7.27
C ALA A 98 -2.00 7.18 8.56
N PHE A 99 -1.15 8.14 8.92
CA PHE A 99 -1.36 9.00 10.09
C PHE A 99 -2.49 10.01 9.90
N ARG A 100 -2.60 10.58 8.69
CA ARG A 100 -3.64 11.55 8.35
C ARG A 100 -4.97 10.89 7.98
N GLN A 101 -4.90 9.75 7.30
CA GLN A 101 -6.04 9.02 6.74
C GLN A 101 -5.88 7.51 6.99
N PRO A 102 -6.06 7.02 8.23
CA PRO A 102 -5.83 5.61 8.58
C PRO A 102 -6.77 4.63 7.86
N ARG A 103 -7.88 5.13 7.30
CA ARG A 103 -8.84 4.33 6.51
C ARG A 103 -8.53 4.31 5.01
N ASN A 104 -7.52 5.05 4.56
CA ASN A 104 -7.13 5.11 3.16
C ASN A 104 -6.12 3.99 2.86
N ALA A 105 -6.52 3.02 2.03
CA ALA A 105 -5.69 1.89 1.64
C ALA A 105 -4.37 2.30 0.94
N VAL A 106 -4.31 3.48 0.31
CA VAL A 106 -3.10 3.96 -0.39
C VAL A 106 -1.90 4.06 0.57
N GLY A 107 -2.11 4.59 1.78
CA GLY A 107 -1.02 4.71 2.76
C GLY A 107 -0.49 3.35 3.22
N TRP A 108 -1.38 2.37 3.36
CA TRP A 108 -1.03 1.01 3.74
C TRP A 108 -0.30 0.27 2.61
N ILE A 109 -0.71 0.47 1.35
CA ILE A 109 -0.04 -0.11 0.19
C ILE A 109 1.40 0.39 0.13
N PHE A 110 1.63 1.69 0.29
CA PHE A 110 2.99 2.25 0.34
C PHE A 110 3.81 1.71 1.52
N LEU A 111 3.22 1.59 2.72
CA LEU A 111 3.93 1.04 3.88
C LEU A 111 4.35 -0.42 3.69
N VAL A 112 3.44 -1.26 3.18
CA VAL A 112 3.74 -2.68 2.91
C VAL A 112 4.79 -2.80 1.82
N SER A 113 4.63 -2.05 0.73
CA SER A 113 5.58 -2.03 -0.39
C SER A 113 6.98 -1.58 0.07
N GLY A 114 7.07 -0.50 0.85
CA GLY A 114 8.34 -0.02 1.39
C GLY A 114 8.99 -0.99 2.40
N ALA A 115 8.21 -1.65 3.25
CA ALA A 115 8.71 -2.68 4.16
C ALA A 115 9.24 -3.91 3.41
N CYS A 116 8.55 -4.34 2.35
CA CYS A 116 9.02 -5.40 1.44
C CYS A 116 10.31 -4.97 0.73
N ALA A 117 10.39 -3.73 0.24
CA ALA A 117 11.57 -3.20 -0.45
C ALA A 117 12.83 -3.24 0.43
N GLY A 118 12.72 -2.74 1.67
CA GLY A 118 13.84 -2.73 2.61
C GLY A 118 14.26 -4.15 2.99
N SER A 119 13.29 -5.02 3.26
CA SER A 119 13.55 -6.43 3.61
C SER A 119 14.18 -7.21 2.45
N TYR A 120 13.75 -6.94 1.22
CA TYR A 120 14.34 -7.49 0.01
C TYR A 120 15.80 -7.06 -0.12
N GLU A 121 16.08 -5.77 0.07
CA GLU A 121 17.45 -5.24 0.00
C GLU A 121 18.37 -5.89 1.05
N LEU A 122 17.91 -5.97 2.30
CA LEU A 122 18.65 -6.62 3.38
C LEU A 122 18.94 -8.09 3.06
N ALA A 123 17.91 -8.81 2.59
CA ALA A 123 18.04 -10.22 2.25
C ALA A 123 19.06 -10.44 1.12
N GLN A 124 19.05 -9.59 0.09
CA GLN A 124 20.05 -9.62 -0.99
C GLN A 124 21.47 -9.33 -0.48
N MET A 125 21.65 -8.29 0.34
CA MET A 125 22.97 -7.95 0.85
C MET A 125 23.51 -9.02 1.80
N TYR A 126 22.65 -9.59 2.63
CA TYR A 126 23.05 -10.65 3.57
C TYR A 126 23.40 -11.94 2.85
N SER A 127 22.63 -12.35 1.83
CA SER A 127 22.95 -13.57 1.07
C SER A 127 24.27 -13.44 0.34
N ALA A 128 24.54 -12.28 -0.29
CA ALA A 128 25.81 -11.99 -0.95
C ALA A 128 26.98 -11.96 0.06
N TYR A 129 26.78 -11.31 1.21
CA TYR A 129 27.79 -11.25 2.28
C TYR A 129 28.13 -12.63 2.83
N ALA A 130 27.11 -13.44 3.15
CA ALA A 130 27.24 -14.81 3.67
C ALA A 130 27.84 -15.82 2.68
N SER A 131 27.99 -15.43 1.41
CA SER A 131 28.46 -16.34 0.35
C SER A 131 29.79 -15.91 -0.24
N VAL A 132 30.05 -14.61 -0.30
CA VAL A 132 31.28 -14.06 -0.90
C VAL A 132 32.27 -13.60 0.17
N VAL A 133 31.81 -12.89 1.21
CA VAL A 133 32.68 -12.28 2.22
C VAL A 133 32.95 -13.25 3.37
N HIS A 134 31.91 -13.91 3.87
CA HIS A 134 32.00 -14.92 4.93
C HIS A 134 31.24 -16.19 4.54
N PRO A 135 31.82 -17.03 3.66
CA PRO A 135 31.18 -18.25 3.19
C PRO A 135 30.76 -19.16 4.36
N GLY A 136 29.52 -19.63 4.34
CA GLY A 136 28.99 -20.56 5.34
C GLY A 136 28.34 -19.90 6.56
N LEU A 137 28.15 -18.58 6.57
CA LEU A 137 27.31 -17.93 7.56
C LEU A 137 25.88 -18.52 7.54
N PRO A 138 25.30 -18.84 8.71
CA PRO A 138 23.97 -19.42 8.77
C PRO A 138 22.93 -18.44 8.22
N GLY A 139 21.93 -18.97 7.51
CA GLY A 139 20.82 -18.17 6.98
C GLY A 139 21.06 -17.52 5.62
N GLY A 140 22.25 -17.64 5.01
CA GLY A 140 22.53 -17.09 3.68
C GLY A 140 21.56 -17.61 2.60
N GLU A 141 21.26 -18.92 2.63
CA GLU A 141 20.28 -19.56 1.75
C GLU A 141 18.86 -19.03 1.93
N TRP A 142 18.43 -18.78 3.19
CA TRP A 142 17.12 -18.26 3.51
C TRP A 142 16.96 -16.80 3.10
N ALA A 143 18.03 -16.03 3.20
CA ALA A 143 18.07 -14.66 2.71
C ALA A 143 18.01 -14.61 1.17
N ALA A 144 18.72 -15.50 0.48
CA ALA A 144 18.59 -15.62 -0.98
C ALA A 144 17.19 -16.08 -1.40
N TRP A 145 16.59 -17.01 -0.65
CA TRP A 145 15.21 -17.43 -0.85
C TRP A 145 14.22 -16.28 -0.65
N LEU A 146 14.35 -15.49 0.42
CA LEU A 146 13.51 -14.30 0.62
C LEU A 146 13.68 -13.29 -0.51
N ALA A 147 14.93 -13.03 -0.90
CA ALA A 147 15.23 -12.12 -1.98
C ALA A 147 14.60 -12.57 -3.32
N SER A 148 14.51 -13.86 -3.58
CA SER A 148 14.07 -14.39 -4.88
C SER A 148 12.66 -13.95 -5.26
N TRP A 149 11.76 -13.73 -4.30
CA TRP A 149 10.35 -13.41 -4.54
C TRP A 149 9.88 -12.09 -3.90
N LEU A 150 10.56 -11.58 -2.86
CA LEU A 150 10.10 -10.40 -2.11
C LEU A 150 10.18 -9.08 -2.91
N TRP A 151 10.90 -9.07 -4.02
CA TRP A 151 10.85 -7.98 -4.99
C TRP A 151 9.46 -7.81 -5.63
N LEU A 152 8.67 -8.89 -5.75
CA LEU A 152 7.37 -8.87 -6.42
C LEU A 152 6.33 -8.00 -5.71
N PRO A 153 6.09 -8.15 -4.38
CA PRO A 153 5.21 -7.22 -3.66
C PRO A 153 5.65 -5.76 -3.82
N THR A 154 6.96 -5.51 -3.78
CA THR A 154 7.55 -4.17 -3.92
C THR A 154 7.21 -3.55 -5.28
N THR A 155 7.39 -4.28 -6.37
CA THR A 155 7.16 -3.73 -7.72
C THR A 155 5.71 -3.89 -8.19
N GLY A 156 4.97 -4.84 -7.63
CA GLY A 156 3.64 -5.24 -8.09
C GLY A 156 2.49 -4.53 -7.39
N LEU A 157 2.61 -4.19 -6.09
CA LEU A 157 1.52 -3.58 -5.31
C LEU A 157 1.10 -2.21 -5.84
N ILE A 158 2.07 -1.37 -6.23
CA ILE A 158 1.82 -0.03 -6.75
C ILE A 158 1.07 -0.07 -8.09
N PRO A 159 1.56 -0.70 -9.17
CA PRO A 159 0.89 -0.66 -10.47
C PRO A 159 -0.44 -1.45 -10.49
N THR A 160 -0.68 -2.34 -9.53
CA THR A 160 -1.95 -3.07 -9.43
C THR A 160 -2.91 -2.38 -8.45
N PHE A 161 -2.67 -2.51 -7.15
CA PHE A 161 -3.60 -2.09 -6.13
C PHE A 161 -3.68 -0.58 -5.97
N LEU A 162 -2.55 0.14 -6.02
CA LEU A 162 -2.60 1.60 -5.84
C LEU A 162 -3.43 2.24 -6.94
N LEU A 163 -3.22 1.88 -8.21
CA LEU A 163 -4.03 2.41 -9.33
C LEU A 163 -5.52 2.06 -9.17
N LEU A 164 -5.83 0.87 -8.65
CA LEU A 164 -7.21 0.43 -8.45
C LEU A 164 -7.94 1.20 -7.34
N VAL A 165 -7.26 1.60 -6.27
CA VAL A 165 -7.88 2.27 -5.11
C VAL A 165 -7.71 3.79 -5.09
N PHE A 166 -6.77 4.33 -5.87
CA PHE A 166 -6.43 5.76 -5.88
C PHE A 166 -7.60 6.64 -6.36
N PRO A 167 -7.82 7.82 -5.76
CA PRO A 167 -7.11 8.43 -4.62
C PRO A 167 -7.70 8.11 -3.24
N ASP A 168 -8.98 7.74 -3.15
CA ASP A 168 -9.71 7.70 -1.88
C ASP A 168 -9.45 6.42 -1.04
N GLY A 169 -8.59 5.52 -1.52
CA GLY A 169 -8.29 4.25 -0.86
C GLY A 169 -9.44 3.26 -0.88
N ARG A 170 -10.37 3.42 -1.83
CA ARG A 170 -11.55 2.56 -2.00
C ARG A 170 -11.70 2.20 -3.46
N LEU A 171 -12.23 0.99 -3.70
CA LEU A 171 -12.62 0.55 -5.03
C LEU A 171 -13.71 1.48 -5.61
N PRO A 172 -13.70 1.77 -6.92
CA PRO A 172 -14.66 2.70 -7.53
C PRO A 172 -16.14 2.25 -7.37
N SER A 173 -16.38 0.94 -7.35
CA SER A 173 -17.71 0.34 -7.09
C SER A 173 -17.54 -1.17 -6.80
N PRO A 174 -18.55 -1.85 -6.22
CA PRO A 174 -18.47 -3.28 -5.89
C PRO A 174 -18.12 -4.19 -7.08
N ARG A 175 -18.46 -3.78 -8.32
CA ARG A 175 -18.10 -4.49 -9.57
C ARG A 175 -16.61 -4.60 -9.86
N TRP A 176 -15.77 -3.81 -9.18
CA TRP A 176 -14.30 -3.88 -9.31
C TRP A 176 -13.65 -4.84 -8.31
N ARG A 177 -14.44 -5.46 -7.41
CA ARG A 177 -13.94 -6.49 -6.49
C ARG A 177 -13.30 -7.68 -7.22
N PRO A 178 -13.85 -8.21 -8.32
CA PRO A 178 -13.18 -9.27 -9.08
C PRO A 178 -11.81 -8.87 -9.60
N VAL A 179 -11.61 -7.59 -9.98
CA VAL A 179 -10.29 -7.09 -10.42
C VAL A 179 -9.30 -7.06 -9.26
N ALA A 180 -9.75 -6.64 -8.07
CA ALA A 180 -8.91 -6.70 -6.86
C ALA A 180 -8.51 -8.14 -6.52
N TRP A 181 -9.45 -9.10 -6.62
CA TRP A 181 -9.18 -10.52 -6.42
C TRP A 181 -8.23 -11.08 -7.47
N TYR A 182 -8.41 -10.69 -8.74
CA TYR A 182 -7.51 -11.08 -9.81
C TYR A 182 -6.10 -10.54 -9.60
N ALA A 183 -5.95 -9.27 -9.20
CA ALA A 183 -4.65 -8.68 -8.87
C ALA A 183 -3.99 -9.39 -7.68
N ALA A 184 -4.77 -9.71 -6.64
CA ALA A 184 -4.28 -10.48 -5.48
C ALA A 184 -3.81 -11.87 -5.91
N PHE A 185 -4.60 -12.54 -6.74
CA PHE A 185 -4.28 -13.86 -7.27
C PHE A 185 -3.03 -13.80 -8.15
N ALA A 186 -2.95 -12.88 -9.12
CA ALA A 186 -1.82 -12.71 -10.02
C ALA A 186 -0.52 -12.44 -9.26
N LEU A 187 -0.55 -11.54 -8.26
CA LEU A 187 0.63 -11.24 -7.45
C LEU A 187 1.00 -12.42 -6.53
N GLY A 188 0.01 -13.05 -5.90
CA GLY A 188 0.21 -14.19 -5.00
C GLY A 188 0.71 -15.44 -5.71
N ILE A 189 0.14 -15.78 -6.87
CA ILE A 189 0.58 -16.93 -7.68
C ILE A 189 1.98 -16.68 -8.24
N PHE A 190 2.30 -15.44 -8.65
CA PHE A 190 3.65 -15.10 -9.10
C PHE A 190 4.65 -15.28 -7.95
N ALA A 191 4.42 -14.61 -6.82
CA ALA A 191 5.31 -14.70 -5.66
C ALA A 191 5.47 -16.14 -5.15
N GLY A 192 4.37 -16.88 -5.04
CA GLY A 192 4.38 -18.28 -4.62
C GLY A 192 5.12 -19.19 -5.61
N THR A 193 4.92 -18.99 -6.91
CA THR A 193 5.62 -19.78 -7.93
C THR A 193 7.12 -19.52 -7.90
N VAL A 194 7.54 -18.26 -7.76
CA VAL A 194 8.98 -17.92 -7.65
C VAL A 194 9.58 -18.44 -6.34
N ALA A 195 8.84 -18.35 -5.23
CA ALA A 195 9.28 -18.87 -3.93
C ALA A 195 9.48 -20.39 -3.92
N LEU A 196 8.72 -21.13 -4.74
CA LEU A 196 8.77 -22.59 -4.84
C LEU A 196 9.47 -23.08 -6.11
N LEU A 197 10.00 -22.18 -6.93
CA LEU A 197 10.52 -22.51 -8.25
C LEU A 197 11.72 -23.47 -8.12
N PRO A 198 11.72 -24.63 -8.81
CA PRO A 198 12.85 -25.52 -8.87
C PRO A 198 14.01 -24.87 -9.61
N GLY A 199 15.15 -24.74 -8.95
CA GLY A 199 16.37 -24.20 -9.55
C GLY A 199 17.33 -23.57 -8.54
N PRO A 200 18.45 -23.03 -9.04
CA PRO A 200 19.36 -22.24 -8.23
C PRO A 200 18.70 -20.93 -7.76
N LEU A 201 19.05 -20.49 -6.55
CA LEU A 201 18.57 -19.22 -6.03
C LEU A 201 19.25 -18.05 -6.77
N PRO A 202 18.51 -16.98 -7.11
CA PRO A 202 19.11 -15.76 -7.67
C PRO A 202 20.21 -15.23 -6.74
N GLY A 203 21.38 -14.94 -7.31
CA GLY A 203 22.56 -14.49 -6.55
C GLY A 203 23.37 -15.62 -5.89
N LEU A 204 22.83 -16.85 -5.78
CA LEU A 204 23.52 -18.04 -5.28
C LEU A 204 23.38 -19.24 -6.24
N PRO A 205 24.11 -19.27 -7.36
CA PRO A 205 23.99 -20.32 -8.37
C PRO A 205 24.31 -21.73 -7.85
N SER A 206 25.12 -21.83 -6.80
CA SER A 206 25.51 -23.09 -6.16
C SER A 206 24.46 -23.64 -5.19
N VAL A 207 23.47 -22.82 -4.79
CA VAL A 207 22.46 -23.20 -3.79
C VAL A 207 21.11 -23.38 -4.47
N ARG A 208 20.57 -24.59 -4.40
CA ARG A 208 19.23 -24.90 -4.91
C ARG A 208 18.16 -24.40 -3.95
N ASN A 209 16.99 -24.03 -4.47
CA ASN A 209 15.85 -23.59 -3.68
C ASN A 209 15.44 -24.67 -2.66
N PRO A 210 15.53 -24.39 -1.34
CA PRO A 210 15.26 -25.38 -0.29
C PRO A 210 13.78 -25.78 -0.20
N LEU A 211 12.88 -24.95 -0.72
CA LEU A 211 11.43 -25.19 -0.66
C LEU A 211 10.83 -25.67 -1.98
N SER A 212 11.65 -26.02 -2.98
CA SER A 212 11.14 -26.57 -4.23
C SER A 212 10.54 -27.97 -4.01
N PRO A 213 9.25 -28.19 -4.33
CA PRO A 213 8.62 -29.50 -4.18
C PRO A 213 8.94 -30.46 -5.34
N PHE A 214 9.50 -29.95 -6.44
CA PHE A 214 9.81 -30.75 -7.62
C PHE A 214 11.32 -30.89 -7.83
N PRO A 215 11.81 -32.07 -8.25
CA PRO A 215 13.18 -32.24 -8.70
C PRO A 215 13.37 -31.59 -10.08
N GLY A 216 14.58 -31.09 -10.34
CA GLY A 216 14.99 -30.54 -11.64
C GLY A 216 15.13 -29.02 -11.67
N GLU A 217 15.20 -28.48 -12.88
CA GLU A 217 15.30 -27.06 -13.17
C GLU A 217 14.24 -26.74 -14.21
N LEU A 218 13.26 -25.92 -13.85
CA LEU A 218 12.30 -25.42 -14.83
C LEU A 218 12.92 -24.26 -15.60
N ALA A 219 12.66 -24.21 -16.90
CA ALA A 219 13.06 -23.07 -17.71
C ALA A 219 12.36 -21.82 -17.18
N ILE A 220 13.13 -20.91 -16.58
CA ILE A 220 12.64 -19.67 -15.97
C ILE A 220 11.72 -18.91 -16.93
N GLY A 221 12.05 -18.89 -18.23
CA GLY A 221 11.25 -18.22 -19.26
C GLY A 221 9.84 -18.80 -19.45
N GLU A 222 9.68 -20.13 -19.37
CA GLU A 222 8.38 -20.80 -19.57
C GLU A 222 7.41 -20.53 -18.41
N VAL A 223 7.97 -20.36 -17.20
CA VAL A 223 7.17 -20.09 -15.99
C VAL A 223 6.93 -18.60 -15.81
N LEU A 224 7.93 -17.75 -16.02
CA LEU A 224 7.80 -16.31 -15.76
C LEU A 224 6.91 -15.60 -16.78
N LEU A 225 6.95 -15.97 -18.07
CA LEU A 225 6.18 -15.30 -19.11
C LEU A 225 4.65 -15.31 -18.84
N PRO A 226 4.00 -16.45 -18.54
CA PRO A 226 2.57 -16.45 -18.20
C PRO A 226 2.28 -15.67 -16.91
N LEU A 227 3.17 -15.71 -15.91
CA LEU A 227 3.01 -14.95 -14.66
C LEU A 227 3.07 -13.44 -14.88
N PHE A 228 4.03 -12.97 -15.70
CA PHE A 228 4.09 -11.58 -16.12
C PHE A 228 2.84 -11.18 -16.89
N THR A 229 2.35 -12.04 -17.78
CA THR A 229 1.12 -11.79 -18.54
C THR A 229 -0.08 -11.58 -17.61
N LEU A 230 -0.25 -12.43 -16.59
CA LEU A 230 -1.29 -12.25 -15.57
C LEU A 230 -1.16 -10.92 -14.83
N LEU A 231 0.07 -10.55 -14.44
CA LEU A 231 0.32 -9.28 -13.76
C LEU A 231 0.03 -8.09 -14.66
N PHE A 232 0.44 -8.13 -15.92
CA PHE A 232 0.16 -7.07 -16.90
C PHE A 232 -1.34 -6.88 -17.14
N VAL A 233 -2.10 -7.97 -17.25
CA VAL A 233 -3.56 -7.90 -17.33
C VAL A 233 -4.14 -7.23 -16.08
N ALA A 234 -3.61 -7.53 -14.89
CA ALA A 234 -4.07 -6.90 -13.64
C ALA A 234 -3.79 -5.39 -13.64
N VAL A 235 -2.62 -4.97 -14.12
CA VAL A 235 -2.25 -3.56 -14.27
C VAL A 235 -3.18 -2.86 -15.27
N ILE A 236 -3.44 -3.45 -16.44
CA ILE A 236 -4.35 -2.89 -17.45
C ILE A 236 -5.76 -2.71 -16.89
N LEU A 237 -6.28 -3.71 -16.16
CA LEU A 237 -7.58 -3.62 -15.51
C LEU A 237 -7.61 -2.53 -14.42
N SER A 238 -6.50 -2.34 -13.71
CA SER A 238 -6.36 -1.30 -12.68
C SER A 238 -6.29 0.10 -13.27
N ILE A 239 -5.58 0.26 -14.40
CA ILE A 239 -5.59 1.51 -15.19
C ILE A 239 -7.00 1.79 -15.71
N ALA A 240 -7.70 0.79 -16.24
CA ALA A 240 -9.08 0.96 -16.70
C ALA A 240 -10.03 1.40 -15.57
N ALA A 241 -9.78 0.93 -14.33
CA ALA A 241 -10.51 1.38 -13.15
C ALA A 241 -10.26 2.85 -12.83
N LEU A 242 -9.00 3.26 -12.89
CA LEU A 242 -8.57 4.64 -12.66
C LEU A 242 -9.15 5.59 -13.72
N VAL A 243 -9.07 5.23 -15.01
CA VAL A 243 -9.62 6.03 -16.11
C VAL A 243 -11.12 6.17 -16.00
N ARG A 244 -11.85 5.10 -15.64
CA ARG A 244 -13.30 5.19 -15.42
C ARG A 244 -13.68 6.01 -14.19
N ARG A 245 -12.75 6.22 -13.26
CA ARG A 245 -12.95 7.06 -12.07
C ARG A 245 -12.87 8.55 -12.41
N PHE A 246 -12.01 8.91 -13.35
CA PHE A 246 -11.86 10.27 -13.85
C PHE A 246 -12.39 10.35 -15.29
N PRO A 247 -13.72 10.43 -15.50
CA PRO A 247 -14.23 10.77 -16.82
C PRO A 247 -13.60 12.11 -17.23
N ALA A 248 -12.90 12.10 -18.36
CA ALA A 248 -12.04 13.20 -18.80
C ALA A 248 -12.71 14.57 -18.57
N VAL A 249 -11.99 15.45 -17.88
CA VAL A 249 -12.30 16.88 -17.73
C VAL A 249 -12.09 17.56 -19.09
N SER A 250 -12.77 17.12 -20.13
CA SER A 250 -12.71 17.66 -21.48
C SER A 250 -14.02 18.35 -21.89
N ARG A 251 -14.84 18.76 -20.90
CA ARG A 251 -16.01 19.64 -21.09
C ARG A 251 -16.04 20.83 -20.13
N CYS A 252 -14.88 21.37 -19.74
CA CYS A 252 -14.80 22.65 -19.02
C CYS A 252 -13.90 23.62 -19.81
N GLY A 253 -14.47 24.15 -20.88
CA GLY A 253 -13.95 25.19 -21.76
C GLY A 253 -14.77 25.13 -23.05
N ALA A 254 -15.76 25.97 -23.33
CA ALA A 254 -16.23 27.22 -22.75
C ALA A 254 -17.78 27.28 -22.88
N PRO A 255 -18.51 28.06 -22.06
CA PRO A 255 -19.88 28.42 -22.41
C PRO A 255 -19.89 29.30 -23.68
N PRO A 256 -20.62 28.94 -24.77
CA PRO A 256 -20.63 29.72 -26.02
C PRO A 256 -21.35 31.08 -25.94
N ALA A 257 -21.60 31.65 -24.76
CA ALA A 257 -22.52 32.78 -24.59
C ALA A 257 -21.93 34.02 -23.92
N GLU A 258 -20.68 33.97 -23.44
CA GLU A 258 -20.09 35.07 -22.65
C GLU A 258 -19.03 35.89 -23.41
N VAL A 259 -18.45 35.33 -24.47
CA VAL A 259 -17.47 36.05 -25.32
C VAL A 259 -18.15 37.11 -26.19
N ASP A 260 -19.39 36.89 -26.63
CA ASP A 260 -20.14 37.88 -27.42
C ASP A 260 -20.64 39.07 -26.58
N ARG A 261 -20.98 38.86 -25.29
CA ARG A 261 -21.42 39.95 -24.40
C ARG A 261 -20.32 40.96 -24.08
N LEU A 262 -19.05 40.59 -24.24
CA LEU A 262 -17.92 41.49 -24.05
C LEU A 262 -17.53 42.24 -25.33
N ARG A 263 -17.96 41.77 -26.52
CA ARG A 263 -17.77 42.49 -27.79
C ARG A 263 -18.80 43.59 -28.02
N GLU A 264 -20.00 43.47 -27.47
CA GLU A 264 -21.09 44.43 -27.70
C GLU A 264 -21.17 45.60 -26.72
N ARG A 265 -20.30 45.70 -25.70
CA ARG A 265 -20.32 46.87 -24.81
C ARG A 265 -19.71 48.09 -25.52
N PRO A 266 -20.50 49.14 -25.84
CA PRO A 266 -19.95 50.37 -26.38
C PRO A 266 -19.12 51.03 -25.28
N VAL A 267 -17.90 51.44 -25.62
CA VAL A 267 -17.03 52.25 -24.77
C VAL A 267 -17.74 53.58 -24.49
N ARG A 268 -18.50 53.67 -23.40
CA ARG A 268 -19.00 54.95 -22.89
C ARG A 268 -17.80 55.75 -22.39
N GLY A 269 -17.43 56.76 -23.16
CA GLY A 269 -16.38 57.71 -22.83
C GLY A 269 -16.56 58.29 -21.44
N ARG A 270 -15.58 58.09 -20.57
CA ARG A 270 -15.41 58.89 -19.35
C ARG A 270 -14.80 60.22 -19.77
N GLY A 271 -15.62 61.27 -19.74
CA GLY A 271 -15.13 62.64 -19.76
C GLY A 271 -14.21 62.90 -18.57
N LEU A 272 -13.03 63.43 -18.86
CA LEU A 272 -12.10 63.99 -17.88
C LEU A 272 -12.61 65.38 -17.47
N PRO A 273 -12.74 65.70 -16.17
CA PRO A 273 -12.91 67.07 -15.72
C PRO A 273 -11.59 67.84 -15.85
N ARG A 274 -11.71 69.11 -16.26
CA ARG A 274 -10.64 70.09 -16.49
C ARG A 274 -9.89 70.46 -15.23
#